data_AF-A0A7S3M333-F1
#
_entry.id   AF-A0A7S3M333-F1
#
_cell.length_a   1.000
_cell.length_b   1.000
_cell.length_c   1.000
_cell.angle_alpha   90.00
_cell.angle_beta   90.00
_cell.angle_gamma   90.00
#
_symmetry.space_group_name_H-M   'P 1'
#
loop_
_entity.id
_entity.type
_entity.pdbx_description
1 polymer ?
#
loop_
_entity_poly.entity_id
_entity_poly.type
_entity_poly.pdbx_seq_one_letter_code
_entity_poly.pdbx_strand_id
1 'polypeptide(L)'
;LVDGSGSLGALGWKQSLILAENVIKHLDKDKVQVAVLLFSGPKTWDDYYACTGQNEDPNAKVNMETQCGIKWVKRFTTEMDAVALEVSKLVWPQASTLTSVAL
;
A
#
# COMPACT_ATOMS: atom_id res chain seq x y z
N LEU A 1 0.22 2.42 -6.82
CA LEU A 1 0.81 2.22 -5.47
C LEU A 1 0.52 3.46 -4.64
N VAL A 2 0.16 3.31 -3.36
CA VAL A 2 -0.06 4.42 -2.43
C VAL A 2 0.96 4.28 -1.30
N ASP A 3 1.78 5.32 -1.10
CA ASP A 3 2.75 5.37 -0.01
C ASP A 3 2.05 5.74 1.31
N GLY A 4 2.22 4.91 2.33
CA GLY A 4 1.71 5.08 3.69
C GLY A 4 2.82 5.23 4.74
N SER A 5 4.06 5.47 4.31
CA SER A 5 5.20 5.67 5.20
C SER A 5 5.05 6.90 6.08
N GLY A 6 5.75 6.89 7.22
CA GLY A 6 5.77 7.99 8.18
C GLY A 6 6.42 9.26 7.63
N SER A 7 7.33 9.14 6.65
CA SER A 7 8.03 10.29 6.04
C SER A 7 7.13 11.28 5.32
N LEU A 8 5.90 10.87 4.94
CA LEU A 8 4.95 11.78 4.30
C LEU A 8 4.43 12.88 5.23
N GLY A 9 4.40 12.63 6.54
CA GLY A 9 3.65 13.46 7.47
C GLY A 9 2.13 13.42 7.22
N ALA A 10 1.35 13.97 8.16
CA ALA A 10 -0.11 13.94 8.07
C ALA A 10 -0.63 14.69 6.83
N LEU A 11 0.04 15.79 6.45
CA LEU A 11 -0.31 16.55 5.25
C LEU A 11 0.00 15.74 3.98
N GLY A 12 1.19 15.15 3.86
CA GLY A 12 1.55 14.37 2.69
C GLY A 12 0.64 13.15 2.52
N TRP A 13 0.32 12.44 3.61
CA TRP A 13 -0.64 11.34 3.57
C TRP A 13 -2.01 11.78 3.05
N LYS A 14 -2.56 12.87 3.60
CA LYS A 14 -3.86 13.41 3.16
C LYS A 14 -3.85 13.74 1.66
N GLN A 15 -2.79 14.40 1.19
CA GLN A 15 -2.68 14.77 -0.24
C GLN A 15 -2.50 13.54 -1.14
N SER A 16 -1.76 12.53 -0.70
CA SER A 16 -1.62 11.25 -1.42
C SER A 16 -2.96 10.55 -1.62
N LEU A 17 -3.83 10.53 -0.59
CA LEU A 17 -5.17 9.96 -0.71
C LEU A 17 -6.04 10.74 -1.71
N ILE A 18 -6.02 12.07 -1.64
CA ILE A 18 -6.78 12.93 -2.57
C ILE A 18 -6.29 12.72 -4.01
N LEU A 19 -4.98 12.66 -4.22
CA LEU A 19 -4.40 12.41 -5.54
C LEU A 19 -4.84 11.04 -6.08
N ALA A 20 -4.67 9.97 -5.28
CA ALA A 20 -5.04 8.63 -5.69
C ALA A 20 -6.54 8.52 -5.99
N GLU A 21 -7.39 9.05 -5.13
CA GLU A 21 -8.84 9.10 -5.34
C GLU A 21 -9.20 9.81 -6.66
N ASN A 22 -8.62 11.00 -6.90
CA ASN A 22 -8.90 11.78 -8.10
C ASN A 22 -8.44 11.09 -9.38
N VAL A 23 -7.25 10.47 -9.37
CA VAL A 23 -6.76 9.72 -10.53
C VAL A 23 -7.73 8.58 -10.85
N ILE A 24 -8.09 7.76 -9.85
CA ILE A 24 -8.93 6.57 -10.04
C ILE A 24 -10.31 6.96 -10.58
N LYS A 25 -10.95 7.99 -10.01
CA LYS A 25 -12.28 8.46 -10.44
C LYS A 25 -12.37 8.90 -11.90
N HIS A 26 -11.25 9.34 -12.49
CA HIS A 26 -11.22 9.86 -13.85
C HIS A 26 -10.71 8.83 -14.88
N LEU A 27 -10.43 7.59 -14.47
CA LEU A 27 -10.06 6.53 -15.40
C LEU A 27 -11.29 6.05 -16.19
N ASP A 28 -11.08 5.80 -17.48
CA ASP A 28 -12.08 5.20 -18.35
C ASP A 28 -12.25 3.70 -18.03
N LYS A 29 -13.33 3.37 -17.32
CA LYS A 29 -13.63 2.01 -16.84
C LYS A 29 -13.78 0.97 -17.96
N ASP A 30 -14.06 1.40 -19.19
CA ASP A 30 -14.25 0.51 -20.33
C ASP A 30 -12.91 0.20 -21.04
N LYS A 31 -11.84 0.91 -20.69
CA LYS A 31 -10.50 0.77 -21.28
C LYS A 31 -9.42 0.38 -20.29
N VAL A 32 -9.65 0.60 -19.00
CA VAL A 32 -8.62 0.47 -17.96
C VAL A 32 -9.11 -0.40 -16.82
N GLN A 33 -8.22 -1.26 -16.31
CA GLN A 33 -8.37 -1.89 -15.00
C GLN A 33 -7.38 -1.25 -14.02
N VAL A 34 -7.82 -1.06 -12.78
CA VAL A 34 -6.99 -0.50 -11.71
C VAL A 34 -6.75 -1.53 -10.62
N ALA A 35 -5.53 -1.56 -10.09
CA ALA A 35 -5.19 -2.24 -8.85
C ALA A 35 -4.52 -1.24 -7.91
N VAL A 36 -4.85 -1.34 -6.62
CA VAL A 36 -4.32 -0.45 -5.60
C VAL A 36 -3.69 -1.25 -4.47
N LEU A 37 -2.39 -1.04 -4.30
CA LEU A 37 -1.59 -1.54 -3.18
C LEU A 37 -1.19 -0.34 -2.32
N LEU A 38 -1.53 -0.39 -1.04
CA LEU A 38 -0.97 0.48 0.00
C LEU A 38 0.31 -0.18 0.50
N PHE A 39 1.41 0.56 0.46
CA PHE A 39 2.68 0.12 1.01
C PHE A 39 3.16 1.09 2.08
N SER A 40 3.75 0.56 3.14
CA SER A 40 4.59 1.30 4.07
C SER A 40 5.81 0.42 4.31
N GLY A 41 5.95 -0.16 5.50
CA GLY A 41 7.06 -1.03 5.82
C GLY A 41 7.00 -1.54 7.25
N PRO A 42 7.91 -2.44 7.63
CA PRO A 42 8.04 -2.96 8.98
C PRO A 42 8.51 -1.90 9.98
N LYS A 43 8.28 -2.14 11.27
CA LYS A 43 8.70 -1.24 12.37
C LYS A 43 9.95 -1.71 13.10
N THR A 44 10.42 -2.92 12.81
CA THR A 44 11.57 -3.55 13.47
C THR A 44 12.55 -4.08 12.41
N TRP A 45 13.79 -4.32 12.82
CA TRP A 45 14.81 -4.92 11.95
C TRP A 45 14.51 -6.39 11.65
N ASP A 46 14.01 -7.15 12.62
CA ASP A 46 13.64 -8.56 12.42
C ASP A 46 12.54 -8.69 11.36
N ASP A 47 11.51 -7.84 11.44
CA ASP A 47 10.47 -7.79 10.40
C ASP A 47 11.00 -7.29 9.06
N TYR A 48 11.96 -6.35 9.07
CA TYR A 48 12.64 -5.93 7.84
C TYR A 48 13.33 -7.10 7.15
N TYR A 49 14.17 -7.85 7.87
CA TYR A 49 14.85 -9.02 7.32
C TYR A 49 13.86 -10.11 6.88
N ALA A 50 12.75 -10.27 7.60
CA ALA A 50 11.68 -11.18 7.20
C ALA A 50 11.04 -10.79 5.88
N CYS A 51 10.66 -9.53 5.76
CA CYS A 51 9.98 -8.99 4.59
C CYS A 51 10.88 -8.91 3.34
N THR A 52 12.21 -8.88 3.52
CA THR A 52 13.19 -8.87 2.42
C THR A 52 13.79 -10.24 2.11
N GLY A 53 13.32 -11.30 2.77
CA GLY A 53 13.79 -12.67 2.51
C GLY A 53 15.18 -12.98 3.07
N GLN A 54 15.64 -12.20 4.06
CA GLN A 54 16.91 -12.39 4.77
C GLN A 54 16.73 -13.11 6.12
N ASN A 55 15.61 -13.80 6.31
CA ASN A 55 15.35 -14.61 7.51
C ASN A 55 16.25 -15.85 7.58
N GLU A 56 16.65 -16.21 8.80
CA GLU A 56 17.42 -17.43 9.08
C GLU A 56 16.58 -18.71 8.88
N ASP A 57 15.25 -18.64 9.08
CA ASP A 57 14.33 -19.75 8.83
C ASP A 57 13.61 -19.58 7.47
N PRO A 58 13.91 -20.42 6.46
CA PRO A 58 13.27 -20.37 5.14
C PRO A 58 11.79 -20.77 5.15
N ASN A 59 11.27 -21.34 6.24
CA ASN A 59 9.86 -21.72 6.39
C ASN A 59 9.05 -20.72 7.22
N ALA A 60 9.70 -19.68 7.75
CA ALA A 60 9.02 -18.65 8.52
C ALA A 60 7.94 -17.97 7.67
N LYS A 61 6.69 -18.07 8.11
CA LYS A 61 5.56 -17.44 7.43
C LYS A 61 5.58 -15.94 7.70
N VAL A 62 5.73 -15.14 6.65
CA VAL A 62 5.71 -13.68 6.72
C VAL A 62 4.33 -13.16 6.38
N ASN A 63 3.76 -12.28 7.22
CA ASN A 63 2.48 -11.64 6.92
C ASN A 63 2.70 -10.30 6.22
N MET A 64 2.49 -10.27 4.91
CA MET A 64 2.71 -9.06 4.11
C MET A 64 1.93 -7.84 4.60
N GLU A 65 0.70 -8.00 5.06
CA GLU A 65 -0.14 -6.86 5.48
C GLU A 65 0.27 -6.34 6.86
N THR A 66 0.31 -7.20 7.87
CA THR A 66 0.50 -6.77 9.26
C THR A 66 1.96 -6.63 9.66
N GLN A 67 2.84 -7.41 9.03
CA GLN A 67 4.28 -7.43 9.34
C GLN A 67 5.05 -6.49 8.40
N CYS A 68 4.79 -6.59 7.09
CA CYS A 68 5.53 -5.82 6.08
C CYS A 68 4.87 -4.49 5.70
N GLY A 69 3.63 -4.25 6.13
CA GLY A 69 2.89 -3.03 5.75
C GLY A 69 2.54 -2.99 4.26
N ILE A 70 2.39 -4.15 3.61
CA ILE A 70 2.05 -4.33 2.21
C ILE A 70 0.62 -4.86 2.11
N LYS A 71 -0.32 -3.97 1.79
CA LYS A 71 -1.75 -4.26 1.80
C LYS A 71 -2.36 -4.05 0.42
N TRP A 72 -2.99 -5.10 -0.10
CA TRP A 72 -3.91 -4.95 -1.23
C TRP A 72 -5.18 -4.24 -0.76
N VAL A 73 -5.41 -3.04 -1.27
CA VAL A 73 -6.70 -2.35 -1.12
C VAL A 73 -7.69 -3.00 -2.07
N LYS A 74 -7.29 -3.08 -3.35
CA LYS A 74 -8.04 -3.81 -4.37
C LYS A 74 -7.07 -4.40 -5.40
N ARG A 75 -7.35 -5.61 -5.86
CA ARG A 75 -6.72 -6.15 -7.08
C ARG A 75 -7.41 -5.59 -8.33
N PHE A 76 -6.91 -5.96 -9.51
CA PHE A 76 -7.42 -5.47 -10.78
C PHE A 76 -8.95 -5.52 -10.87
N THR A 77 -9.54 -4.36 -11.13
CA THR A 77 -10.99 -4.18 -11.25
C THR A 77 -11.31 -3.01 -12.19
N THR A 78 -12.56 -2.92 -12.64
CA THR A 78 -13.13 -1.77 -13.35
C THR A 78 -14.05 -0.92 -12.46
N GLU A 79 -14.20 -1.26 -11.18
CA GLU A 79 -15.05 -0.58 -10.20
C GLU A 79 -14.41 0.71 -9.65
N MET A 80 -14.11 1.68 -10.53
CA MET A 80 -13.34 2.89 -10.18
C MET A 80 -13.91 3.65 -8.97
N ASP A 81 -15.22 3.88 -8.93
CA ASP A 81 -15.88 4.62 -7.84
C ASP A 81 -15.74 3.89 -6.49
N ALA A 82 -15.86 2.56 -6.48
CA ALA A 82 -15.72 1.77 -5.27
C ALA A 82 -14.28 1.80 -4.76
N VAL A 83 -13.30 1.64 -5.66
CA VAL A 83 -11.87 1.69 -5.30
C VAL A 83 -11.49 3.09 -4.80
N ALA A 84 -11.99 4.15 -5.43
CA ALA A 84 -11.73 5.52 -4.97
C ALA A 84 -12.29 5.77 -3.56
N LEU A 85 -13.48 5.24 -3.26
CA LEU A 85 -14.07 5.32 -1.92
C LEU A 85 -13.30 4.48 -0.87
N GLU A 86 -12.78 3.32 -1.25
CA GLU A 86 -11.92 2.52 -0.37
C GLU A 86 -10.60 3.26 -0.07
N VAL A 87 -10.00 3.89 -1.08
CA VAL A 87 -8.76 4.69 -0.95
C VAL A 87 -8.94 5.87 -0.01
N SER A 88 -10.04 6.63 -0.13
CA SER A 88 -10.28 7.80 0.73
C SER A 88 -10.47 7.45 2.21
N LYS A 89 -10.77 6.18 2.52
CA LYS A 89 -10.95 5.64 3.88
C LYS A 89 -9.71 4.95 4.45
N LEU A 90 -8.60 4.93 3.72
CA LEU A 90 -7.39 4.28 4.21
C LEU A 90 -6.89 4.96 5.48
N VAL A 91 -6.49 4.13 6.45
CA VAL A 91 -5.83 4.57 7.68
C VAL A 91 -4.33 4.63 7.42
N TRP A 92 -3.69 5.71 7.88
CA TRP A 92 -2.26 5.94 7.66
C TRP A 92 -1.41 4.97 8.50
N PRO A 93 -0.62 4.06 7.90
CA PRO A 93 0.16 3.07 8.63
C PRO A 93 1.33 3.66 9.44
N GLN A 94 1.93 4.76 8.95
CA GLN A 94 2.97 5.51 9.66
C GLN A 94 4.18 4.66 10.07
N ALA A 95 4.61 3.75 9.20
CA ALA A 95 5.78 2.91 9.43
C ALA A 95 6.92 3.30 8.48
N SER A 96 7.90 2.41 8.32
CA SER A 96 9.02 2.64 7.39
C SER A 96 8.55 2.65 5.92
N THR A 97 9.50 2.83 5.01
CA THR A 97 9.28 2.87 3.56
C THR A 97 9.92 1.65 2.92
N LEU A 98 9.11 0.70 2.45
CA LEU A 98 9.53 -0.57 1.84
C LEU A 98 8.95 -0.70 0.43
N THR A 99 9.20 0.30 -0.41
CA THR A 99 8.75 0.30 -1.81
C THR A 99 9.34 -0.87 -2.62
N SER A 100 10.52 -1.37 -2.25
CA SER A 100 11.18 -2.48 -2.94
C SER A 100 10.37 -3.78 -2.93
N VAL A 101 9.52 -4.00 -1.93
CA VAL A 101 8.65 -5.19 -1.81
C VAL A 101 7.25 -4.93 -2.40
N ALA A 102 6.96 -3.68 -2.77
CA ALA A 102 5.69 -3.28 -3.38
C ALA A 102 5.67 -3.43 -4.92
N LEU A 103 6.81 -3.75 -5.53
CA LEU A 103 7.03 -3.89 -6.98
C LEU A 103 7.22 -5.36 -7.36
#